data_AF-A0A0N4XDQ9-F1
#
_entry.id   AF-A0A0N4XDQ9-F1
#
_cell.length_a   1.000
_cell.length_b   1.000
_cell.length_c   1.000
_cell.angle_alpha   90.00
_cell.angle_beta   90.00
_cell.angle_gamma   90.00
#
_symmetry.space_group_name_H-M   'P 1'
#
loop_
_entity.id
_entity.type
_entity.pdbx_description
1 polymer ?
#
loop_
_entity_poly.entity_id
_entity_poly.type
_entity_poly.pdbx_seq_one_letter_code
_entity_poly.pdbx_strand_id
1 'polypeptide(L)'
;MVEAEHSSSDEEMDTGVSALEAAALARKKRLLEMKSRLHGIEMKEEDYKEESEATKKSKVEEKSFRSYKPLSEAVGKIADATPKLDVVEEVIASHLEDTKNVKPIESVDLSTLAPKKIDWDLKRDIEKKMQKLDRRTQKCIAEMIRQRLSEGKGDLASAVNAGA
;
A
#
# COMPACT_ATOMS: atom_id res chain seq x y z
N MET A 1 -31.39 19.93 51.48
CA MET A 1 -32.08 20.65 50.40
C MET A 1 -31.10 21.68 49.88
N VAL A 2 -30.33 21.32 48.86
CA VAL A 2 -29.35 22.20 48.20
C VAL A 2 -29.68 22.07 46.72
N GLU A 3 -30.42 23.04 46.20
CA GLU A 3 -30.80 23.12 44.80
C GLU A 3 -29.57 23.54 43.99
N ALA A 4 -29.13 22.66 43.10
CA ALA A 4 -28.06 22.95 42.15
C ALA A 4 -28.68 23.63 40.94
N GLU A 5 -28.76 24.96 40.98
CA GLU A 5 -29.08 25.78 39.82
C GLU A 5 -27.96 25.64 38.78
N HIS A 6 -28.19 24.76 37.79
CA HIS A 6 -27.42 24.77 36.56
C HIS A 6 -27.93 25.92 35.72
N SER A 7 -27.32 27.09 35.94
CA SER A 7 -27.36 28.23 35.02
C SER A 7 -26.71 27.78 33.70
N SER A 8 -27.53 27.20 32.82
CA SER A 8 -27.17 27.02 31.41
C SER A 8 -27.32 28.37 30.76
N SER A 9 -26.27 29.17 30.84
CA SER A 9 -26.07 30.35 30.00
C SER A 9 -26.04 29.92 28.55
N ASP A 10 -27.23 29.88 27.95
CA ASP A 10 -27.43 29.85 26.51
C ASP A 10 -27.08 31.25 26.00
N GLU A 11 -25.77 31.52 25.88
CA GLU A 11 -25.26 32.61 25.07
C GLU A 11 -25.68 32.28 23.62
N GLU A 12 -26.89 32.71 23.27
CA GLU A 12 -27.39 32.83 21.90
C GLU A 12 -26.42 33.72 21.12
N MET A 13 -25.37 33.10 20.58
CA MET A 13 -24.51 33.69 19.56
C MET A 13 -25.41 33.95 18.36
N ASP A 14 -25.88 35.19 18.22
CA ASP A 14 -26.63 35.70 17.07
C ASP A 14 -25.71 35.76 15.83
N THR A 15 -25.24 34.61 15.39
CA THR A 15 -24.73 34.41 14.04
C THR A 15 -25.96 34.27 13.17
N GLY A 16 -26.44 35.41 12.65
CA GLY A 16 -27.66 35.52 11.84
C GLY A 16 -27.92 34.25 11.03
N VAL A 17 -28.91 33.48 11.49
CA VAL A 17 -29.11 32.08 11.08
C VAL A 17 -29.22 32.02 9.56
N SER A 18 -28.30 31.28 8.94
CA SER A 18 -28.29 31.08 7.50
C SER A 18 -29.63 30.49 7.05
N ALA A 19 -30.14 30.90 5.88
CA ALA A 19 -31.37 30.34 5.33
C ALA A 19 -31.32 28.80 5.22
N LEU A 20 -30.12 28.22 5.01
CA LEU A 20 -29.92 26.77 4.98
C LEU A 20 -30.03 26.12 6.37
N GLU A 21 -29.53 26.80 7.40
CA GLU A 21 -29.57 26.32 8.78
C GLU A 21 -31.00 26.37 9.34
N ALA A 22 -31.73 27.45 9.06
CA ALA A 22 -33.15 27.54 9.37
C ALA A 22 -33.97 26.43 8.69
N ALA A 23 -33.68 26.13 7.42
CA ALA A 23 -34.32 25.03 6.70
C ALA A 23 -33.95 23.65 7.28
N ALA A 24 -32.71 23.46 7.72
CA ALA A 24 -32.26 22.23 8.36
C ALA A 24 -32.97 21.98 9.70
N LEU A 25 -33.08 23.01 10.54
CA LEU A 25 -33.80 22.94 11.81
C LEU A 25 -35.30 22.70 11.60
N ALA A 26 -35.92 23.35 10.62
CA ALA A 26 -37.33 23.11 10.26
C ALA A 26 -37.56 21.66 9.80
N ARG A 27 -36.66 21.11 8.97
CA ARG A 27 -36.72 19.69 8.57
C ARG A 27 -36.55 18.76 9.76
N LYS A 28 -35.60 19.03 10.66
CA LYS A 28 -35.35 18.23 11.86
C LYS A 28 -36.60 18.17 12.74
N LYS A 29 -37.21 19.33 13.04
CA LYS A 29 -38.47 19.43 13.81
C LYS A 29 -39.61 18.65 13.16
N ARG A 30 -39.81 18.80 11.84
CA ARG A 30 -40.83 18.06 11.09
C ARG A 30 -40.63 16.53 11.14
N LEU A 31 -39.38 16.07 11.02
CA LEU A 31 -39.08 14.65 11.10
C LEU A 31 -39.29 14.10 12.51
N LEU A 32 -38.97 14.88 13.54
CA LEU A 32 -39.21 14.53 14.93
C LEU A 32 -40.71 14.35 15.21
N GLU A 33 -41.54 15.29 14.75
CA GLU A 33 -43.00 15.21 14.86
C GLU A 33 -43.59 14.02 14.08
N MET A 34 -43.07 13.74 12.88
CA MET A 34 -43.49 12.57 12.11
C MET A 34 -43.13 11.26 12.83
N LYS A 35 -41.96 11.21 13.48
CA LYS A 35 -41.51 10.04 14.25
C LYS A 35 -42.32 9.88 15.53
N SER A 36 -42.60 10.96 16.27
CA SER A 36 -43.42 10.91 17.48
C SER A 36 -44.84 10.44 17.16
N ARG A 37 -45.43 10.92 16.05
CA ARG A 37 -46.72 10.42 15.57
C ARG A 37 -46.70 8.93 15.19
N LEU A 38 -45.60 8.44 14.61
CA LEU A 38 -45.47 7.03 14.24
C LEU A 38 -45.32 6.12 15.46
N HIS A 39 -44.57 6.55 16.49
CA HIS A 39 -44.28 5.75 17.67
C HIS A 39 -45.27 5.98 18.82
N GLY A 40 -46.14 6.99 18.72
CA GLY A 40 -47.14 7.33 19.74
C GLY A 40 -46.57 7.90 21.03
N ILE A 41 -45.30 8.31 21.02
CA ILE A 41 -44.54 8.83 22.17
C ILE A 41 -43.86 10.13 21.75
N GLU A 42 -43.89 11.16 22.59
CA GLU A 42 -43.14 12.40 22.36
C GLU A 42 -41.64 12.11 22.45
N MET A 43 -40.99 12.03 21.29
CA MET A 43 -39.55 11.86 21.19
C MET A 43 -38.87 13.22 21.36
N LYS A 44 -37.91 13.32 22.29
CA LYS A 44 -37.01 14.48 22.42
C LYS A 44 -35.70 14.20 21.70
N GLU A 45 -34.91 15.25 21.45
CA GLU A 45 -33.61 15.08 20.76
C GLU A 45 -32.60 14.27 21.59
N GLU A 46 -32.75 14.27 22.91
CA GLU A 46 -31.88 13.57 23.86
C GLU A 46 -32.02 12.03 23.79
N ASP A 47 -33.24 11.55 23.54
CA ASP A 47 -33.56 10.11 23.48
C ASP A 47 -32.80 9.39 22.35
N TYR A 48 -32.41 10.12 21.30
CA TYR A 48 -31.63 9.57 20.17
C TYR A 48 -30.18 9.24 20.55
N LYS A 49 -29.61 9.92 21.56
CA LYS A 49 -28.25 9.64 21.99
C LYS A 49 -28.19 8.31 22.75
N GLU A 50 -29.17 8.03 23.61
CA GLU A 50 -29.20 6.83 24.45
C GLU A 50 -29.44 5.53 23.65
N GLU A 51 -30.31 5.56 22.64
CA GLU A 51 -30.62 4.37 21.81
C GLU A 51 -29.40 3.87 21.02
N SER A 52 -28.49 4.77 20.63
CA SER A 52 -27.25 4.44 19.92
C SER A 52 -26.24 3.67 20.79
N GLU A 53 -26.26 3.87 22.11
CA GLU A 53 -25.36 3.21 23.04
C GLU A 53 -25.91 1.86 23.53
N ALA A 54 -27.24 1.72 23.61
CA ALA A 54 -27.90 0.51 24.07
C ALA A 54 -27.68 -0.71 23.15
N THR A 55 -27.56 -0.49 21.83
CA THR A 55 -27.37 -1.56 20.83
C THR A 55 -26.03 -2.31 20.94
N LYS A 56 -25.07 -1.81 21.73
CA LYS A 56 -23.76 -2.46 21.93
C LYS A 56 -23.76 -3.55 23.02
N LYS A 57 -24.78 -3.60 23.89
CA LYS A 57 -24.79 -4.47 25.08
C LYS A 57 -25.43 -5.86 24.89
N SER A 58 -26.06 -6.17 23.76
CA SER A 58 -26.80 -7.43 23.55
C SER A 58 -26.01 -8.56 22.86
N LYS A 59 -24.69 -8.44 22.69
CA LYS A 59 -23.81 -9.45 22.06
C LYS A 59 -23.28 -10.49 23.06
N VAL A 60 -24.10 -10.94 24.00
CA VAL A 60 -23.68 -11.92 25.03
C VAL A 60 -24.41 -13.24 24.77
N GLU A 61 -23.61 -14.31 24.58
CA GLU A 61 -23.99 -15.73 24.41
C GLU A 61 -24.10 -16.27 22.97
N GLU A 62 -22.94 -16.39 22.31
CA GLU A 62 -22.77 -17.30 21.17
C GLU A 62 -22.71 -18.76 21.67
N LYS A 63 -23.72 -19.57 21.31
CA LYS A 63 -23.80 -20.99 21.67
C LYS A 63 -22.75 -21.81 20.91
N SER A 64 -21.83 -22.46 21.63
CA SER A 64 -20.84 -23.36 21.03
C SER A 64 -21.40 -24.77 20.79
N PHE A 65 -21.02 -25.38 19.67
CA PHE A 65 -21.30 -26.80 19.42
C PHE A 65 -20.34 -27.67 20.21
N ARG A 66 -20.84 -28.80 20.72
CA ARG A 66 -20.04 -29.81 21.44
C ARG A 66 -19.12 -30.57 20.48
N SER A 67 -18.09 -29.93 19.95
CA SER A 67 -16.98 -30.64 19.31
C SER A 67 -16.12 -31.30 20.39
N TYR A 68 -15.93 -32.62 20.28
CA TYR A 68 -15.17 -33.44 21.24
C TYR A 68 -13.69 -33.06 21.25
N LYS A 69 -13.12 -32.86 22.44
CA LYS A 69 -11.66 -32.84 22.65
C LYS A 69 -11.14 -34.27 22.81
N PRO A 70 -10.33 -34.81 21.89
CA PRO A 70 -9.81 -36.16 22.00
C PRO A 70 -8.86 -36.25 23.21
N LEU A 71 -9.01 -37.30 24.01
CA LEU A 71 -8.30 -37.46 25.28
C LEU A 71 -6.83 -37.89 25.09
N SER A 72 -6.44 -38.39 23.91
CA SER A 72 -5.09 -38.89 23.65
C SER A 72 -4.54 -38.45 22.30
N GLU A 73 -3.22 -38.23 22.25
CA GLU A 73 -2.48 -37.80 21.05
C GLU A 73 -2.53 -38.81 19.89
N ALA A 74 -2.79 -40.09 20.18
CA ALA A 74 -2.93 -41.15 19.17
C ALA A 74 -4.22 -41.05 18.34
N VAL A 75 -5.25 -40.37 18.85
CA VAL A 75 -6.56 -40.22 18.21
C VAL A 75 -6.61 -38.97 17.30
N GLY A 76 -5.59 -38.11 17.40
CA GLY A 76 -5.43 -36.91 16.57
C GLY A 76 -5.46 -35.62 17.39
N LYS A 77 -4.76 -34.59 16.90
CA LYS A 77 -4.77 -33.24 17.48
C LYS A 77 -5.91 -32.45 16.84
N ILE A 78 -6.70 -31.74 17.64
CA ILE A 78 -7.64 -30.76 17.08
C ILE A 78 -6.81 -29.63 16.49
N ALA A 79 -7.00 -29.36 15.20
CA ALA A 79 -6.49 -28.15 14.60
C ALA A 79 -7.35 -26.98 15.08
N ASP A 80 -7.02 -26.43 16.24
CA ASP A 80 -7.46 -25.09 16.65
C ASP A 80 -6.67 -24.07 15.83
N ALA A 81 -6.80 -24.15 14.50
CA ALA A 81 -6.31 -23.11 13.62
C ALA A 81 -7.33 -21.98 13.71
N THR A 82 -7.23 -21.16 14.76
CA THR A 82 -7.78 -19.82 14.71
C THR A 82 -7.28 -19.21 13.40
N PRO A 83 -8.17 -18.88 12.44
CA PRO A 83 -7.72 -18.31 11.19
C PRO A 83 -6.95 -17.05 11.55
N LYS A 84 -5.74 -16.91 10.98
CA LYS A 84 -5.01 -15.65 11.11
C LYS A 84 -5.91 -14.57 10.50
N LEU A 85 -6.43 -13.69 11.33
CA LEU A 85 -7.20 -12.54 10.87
C LEU A 85 -6.27 -11.44 10.33
N ASP A 86 -4.98 -11.54 10.67
CA ASP A 86 -3.94 -10.55 10.41
C ASP A 86 -3.35 -10.63 8.99
N VAL A 87 -4.03 -11.31 8.05
CA VAL A 87 -3.54 -11.49 6.68
C VAL A 87 -3.41 -10.14 5.96
N VAL A 88 -4.31 -9.20 6.27
CA VAL A 88 -4.29 -7.86 5.68
C VAL A 88 -3.11 -7.06 6.22
N GLU A 89 -2.84 -7.17 7.52
CA GLU A 89 -1.72 -6.55 8.21
C GLU A 89 -0.38 -7.11 7.70
N GLU A 90 -0.26 -8.42 7.49
CA GLU A 90 0.92 -9.06 6.88
C GLU A 90 1.18 -8.55 5.45
N VAL A 91 0.13 -8.41 4.63
CA VAL A 91 0.24 -7.88 3.26
C VAL A 91 0.61 -6.40 3.25
N ILE A 92 -0.01 -5.60 4.13
CA ILE A 92 0.31 -4.17 4.29
C ILE A 92 1.77 -4.02 4.76
N ALA A 93 2.22 -4.83 5.71
CA ALA A 93 3.59 -4.81 6.19
C ALA A 93 4.60 -5.15 5.08
N SER A 94 4.35 -6.20 4.30
CA SER A 94 5.17 -6.57 3.14
C SER A 94 5.26 -5.44 2.12
N HIS A 95 4.13 -4.81 1.78
CA HIS A 95 4.12 -3.69 0.84
C HIS A 95 4.86 -2.46 1.39
N LEU A 96 4.74 -2.20 2.70
CA LEU A 96 5.46 -1.13 3.37
C LEU A 96 6.97 -1.37 3.40
N GLU A 97 7.41 -2.62 3.48
CA GLU A 97 8.82 -3.00 3.39
C GLU A 97 9.37 -2.81 1.97
N ASP A 98 8.62 -3.23 0.96
CA ASP A 98 9.00 -3.03 -0.45
C ASP A 98 9.15 -1.55 -0.79
N THR A 99 8.25 -0.70 -0.29
CA THR A 99 8.31 0.75 -0.52
C THR A 99 9.46 1.44 0.23
N LYS A 100 9.88 0.93 1.40
CA LYS A 100 11.09 1.44 2.10
C LYS A 100 12.39 1.16 1.34
N ASN A 101 12.43 0.08 0.57
CA ASN A 101 13.61 -0.30 -0.22
C ASN A 101 13.78 0.54 -1.50
N VAL A 102 12.74 1.26 -1.92
CA VAL A 102 12.88 2.28 -2.97
C VAL A 102 13.57 3.48 -2.36
N LYS A 103 14.91 3.43 -2.34
CA LYS A 103 15.73 4.59 -2.01
C LYS A 103 15.23 5.76 -2.87
N PRO A 104 14.77 6.87 -2.27
CA PRO A 104 14.44 8.04 -3.05
C PRO A 104 15.69 8.41 -3.82
N ILE A 105 15.57 8.57 -5.13
CA ILE A 105 16.66 9.02 -5.98
C ILE A 105 16.91 10.47 -5.57
N GLU A 106 17.79 10.68 -4.59
CA GLU A 106 18.12 11.98 -3.96
C GLU A 106 18.59 13.03 -4.97
N SER A 107 19.05 12.59 -6.14
CA SER A 107 19.38 13.46 -7.26
C SER A 107 19.02 12.77 -8.56
N VAL A 108 17.87 13.12 -9.14
CA VAL A 108 17.60 12.81 -10.56
C VAL A 108 18.59 13.63 -11.36
N ASP A 109 19.54 12.96 -12.01
CA ASP A 109 20.51 13.62 -12.88
C ASP A 109 19.79 14.15 -14.12
N LEU A 110 19.68 15.49 -14.24
CA LEU A 110 19.03 16.18 -15.36
C LEU A 110 19.67 15.78 -16.71
N SER A 111 20.91 15.30 -16.71
CA SER A 111 21.58 14.81 -17.92
C SER A 111 20.94 13.53 -18.48
N THR A 112 20.38 12.67 -17.61
CA THR A 112 19.68 11.44 -18.02
C THR A 112 18.24 11.67 -18.46
N LEU A 113 17.62 12.76 -17.99
CA LEU A 113 16.26 13.15 -18.37
C LEU A 113 16.23 13.92 -19.70
N ALA A 114 17.37 14.48 -20.12
CA ALA A 114 17.51 15.13 -21.41
C ALA A 114 17.24 14.16 -22.58
N PRO A 115 16.67 14.64 -23.70
CA PRO A 115 16.49 13.81 -24.89
C PRO A 115 17.85 13.30 -25.37
N LYS A 116 17.96 11.98 -25.49
CA LYS A 116 19.17 11.29 -25.95
C LYS A 116 19.41 11.60 -27.43
N LYS A 117 20.66 11.38 -27.88
CA LYS A 117 21.03 11.45 -29.31
C LYS A 117 20.12 10.56 -30.14
N ILE A 118 19.82 10.97 -31.38
CA ILE A 118 18.98 10.21 -32.32
C ILE A 118 19.51 8.78 -32.55
N ASP A 119 20.84 8.61 -32.55
CA ASP A 119 21.51 7.31 -32.75
C ASP A 119 21.60 6.45 -31.48
N TRP A 120 21.09 6.93 -30.34
CA TRP A 120 21.23 6.21 -29.06
C TRP A 120 20.60 4.83 -29.14
N ASP A 121 19.40 4.76 -29.72
CA ASP A 121 18.65 3.51 -29.84
C ASP A 121 19.37 2.55 -30.80
N LEU A 122 19.83 3.08 -31.93
CA LEU A 122 20.61 2.33 -32.90
C LEU A 122 21.88 1.74 -32.27
N LYS A 123 22.60 2.53 -31.48
CA LYS A 123 23.80 2.06 -30.77
C LYS A 123 23.46 0.95 -29.79
N ARG A 124 22.41 1.10 -28.98
CA ARG A 124 21.99 0.09 -28.00
C ARG A 124 21.64 -1.24 -28.66
N ASP A 125 20.89 -1.19 -29.77
CA ASP A 125 20.42 -2.39 -30.45
C ASP A 125 21.55 -3.11 -31.21
N ILE A 126 22.52 -2.34 -31.72
CA ILE A 126 23.70 -2.87 -32.41
C ILE A 126 24.77 -3.37 -31.42
N GLU A 127 24.87 -2.79 -30.23
CA GLU A 127 25.88 -3.10 -29.22
C GLU A 127 25.98 -4.61 -28.94
N LYS A 128 24.85 -5.30 -28.75
CA LYS A 128 24.83 -6.75 -28.50
C LYS A 128 25.39 -7.58 -29.66
N LYS A 129 25.23 -7.10 -30.90
CA LYS A 129 25.78 -7.76 -32.10
C LYS A 129 27.28 -7.46 -32.22
N MET A 130 27.69 -6.21 -32.00
CA MET A 130 29.10 -5.81 -32.01
C MET A 130 29.90 -6.53 -30.94
N GLN A 131 29.41 -6.61 -29.70
CA GLN A 131 30.08 -7.37 -28.63
C GLN A 131 30.34 -8.84 -29.00
N LYS A 132 29.40 -9.49 -29.70
CA LYS A 132 29.61 -10.87 -30.17
C LYS A 132 30.67 -10.93 -31.27
N LEU A 133 30.65 -9.96 -32.19
CA LEU A 133 31.60 -9.89 -33.28
C LEU A 133 33.01 -9.57 -32.76
N ASP A 134 33.16 -8.56 -31.90
CA ASP A 134 34.41 -8.15 -31.28
C ASP A 134 35.10 -9.30 -30.55
N ARG A 135 34.34 -10.12 -29.81
CA ARG A 135 34.89 -11.32 -29.15
C ARG A 135 35.44 -12.33 -30.16
N ARG A 136 34.78 -12.51 -31.32
CA ARG A 136 35.26 -13.39 -32.39
C ARG A 136 36.47 -12.78 -33.11
N THR A 137 36.45 -11.48 -33.36
CA THR A 137 37.55 -10.74 -33.97
C THR A 137 38.79 -10.80 -33.09
N GLN A 138 38.68 -10.53 -31.79
CA GLN A 138 39.76 -10.67 -30.82
C GLN A 138 40.30 -12.10 -30.75
N LYS A 139 39.43 -13.11 -30.79
CA LYS A 139 39.84 -14.52 -30.85
C LYS A 139 40.62 -14.83 -32.13
N CYS A 140 40.14 -14.37 -33.28
CA CYS A 140 40.81 -14.53 -34.57
C CYS A 140 42.17 -13.82 -34.59
N ILE A 141 42.24 -12.59 -34.07
CA ILE A 141 43.50 -11.84 -33.91
C ILE A 141 44.48 -12.62 -33.03
N ALA A 142 44.02 -13.16 -31.90
CA ALA A 142 44.86 -13.98 -31.03
C ALA A 142 45.36 -15.27 -31.71
N GLU A 143 44.51 -15.93 -32.50
CA GLU A 143 44.89 -17.12 -33.29
C GLU A 143 45.91 -16.76 -34.39
N MET A 144 45.69 -15.66 -35.11
CA MET A 144 46.64 -15.15 -36.12
C MET A 144 48.00 -14.80 -35.52
N ILE A 145 48.03 -14.17 -34.34
CA ILE A 145 49.27 -13.86 -33.63
C ILE A 145 49.99 -15.15 -33.22
N ARG A 146 49.27 -16.14 -32.68
CA ARG A 146 49.85 -17.46 -32.34
C ARG A 146 50.46 -18.14 -33.54
N GLN A 147 49.75 -18.15 -34.68
CA GLN A 147 50.27 -18.74 -35.91
C GLN A 147 51.54 -18.01 -36.38
N ARG A 148 51.53 -16.67 -36.43
CA ARG A 148 52.70 -15.87 -36.82
C ARG A 148 53.92 -16.12 -35.93
N LEU A 149 53.70 -16.26 -34.62
CA LEU A 149 54.77 -16.57 -33.67
C LEU A 149 55.31 -18.00 -33.88
N SER A 150 54.42 -18.97 -34.15
CA SER A 150 54.83 -20.37 -34.44
C SER A 150 55.61 -20.51 -35.75
N GLU A 151 55.31 -19.67 -36.75
CA GLU A 151 56.04 -19.63 -38.02
C GLU A 151 57.40 -18.90 -37.91
N GLY A 152 57.76 -18.38 -36.73
CA GLY A 152 59.04 -17.71 -36.47
C GLY A 152 59.19 -16.35 -37.17
N LYS A 153 58.10 -15.75 -37.66
CA LYS A 153 58.12 -14.56 -38.53
C LYS A 153 57.96 -13.22 -37.81
N GLY A 154 58.03 -13.13 -36.49
CA GLY A 154 57.93 -11.81 -35.84
C GLY A 154 58.14 -11.74 -34.34
N ASP A 155 58.68 -10.60 -33.92
CA ASP A 155 58.71 -10.15 -32.52
C ASP A 155 57.29 -9.83 -32.03
N LEU A 156 56.93 -10.30 -30.83
CA LEU A 156 55.58 -10.26 -30.29
C LEU A 156 55.01 -8.82 -30.25
N ALA A 157 55.85 -7.84 -29.93
CA ALA A 157 55.47 -6.42 -29.88
C ALA A 157 55.01 -5.87 -31.24
N SER A 158 55.70 -6.28 -32.32
CA SER A 158 55.32 -5.90 -33.70
C SER A 158 54.03 -6.58 -34.16
N ALA A 159 53.80 -7.84 -33.77
CA ALA A 159 52.63 -8.61 -34.16
C ALA A 159 51.34 -8.09 -33.50
N VAL A 160 51.43 -7.57 -32.27
CA VAL A 160 50.30 -7.00 -31.54
C VAL A 160 49.95 -5.59 -32.04
N ASN A 161 50.95 -4.73 -32.32
CA ASN A 161 50.71 -3.37 -32.85
C ASN A 161 50.13 -3.34 -34.27
N ALA A 162 50.30 -4.41 -35.07
CA ALA A 162 49.71 -4.50 -36.41
C ALA A 162 48.21 -4.88 -36.39
N GLY A 163 47.65 -5.25 -35.24
CA GLY A 163 46.26 -5.70 -35.08
C GLY A 163 45.36 -4.79 -34.25
N ALA A 164 45.90 -3.68 -33.73
CA ALA A 164 45.16 -2.61 -33.05
C ALA A 164 44.79 -1.51 -34.04
#